data_AF-A0A1W0XEK9-F1
#
_entry.id   AF-A0A1W0XEK9-F1
#
_cell.length_a   1.000
_cell.length_b   1.000
_cell.length_c   1.000
_cell.angle_alpha   90.00
_cell.angle_beta   90.00
_cell.angle_gamma   90.00
#
_symmetry.space_group_name_H-M   'P 1'
#
loop_
_entity.id
_entity.type
_entity.pdbx_description
1 polymer ?
#
loop_
_entity_poly.entity_id
_entity_poly.type
_entity_poly.pdbx_seq_one_letter_code
_entity_poly.pdbx_strand_id
1 'polypeptide(L)' 'MTHSYTIMITTDAIEKLVSPHFFDLQEITGDKFGPQVPQELFAALNILVTATSSGKMKKEYLKLWLEMFYFLNASN' A
#
# COMPACT_ATOMS: atom_id res chain seq x y z
N MET A 1 18.07 -13.79 -3.87
CA MET A 1 16.62 -13.66 -4.14
C MET A 1 16.33 -12.16 -4.10
N THR A 2 15.81 -11.59 -5.19
CA THR A 2 15.56 -10.14 -5.27
C THR A 2 14.08 -9.92 -4.98
N HIS A 3 13.76 -9.24 -3.88
CA HIS A 3 12.39 -8.84 -3.58
C HIS A 3 12.11 -7.52 -4.30
N SER A 4 11.13 -7.54 -5.21
CA SER A 4 10.66 -6.32 -5.87
C SER A 4 9.49 -5.76 -5.07
N TYR A 5 9.46 -4.45 -4.85
CA TYR A 5 8.36 -3.78 -4.17
C TYR A 5 7.94 -2.55 -4.97
N THR A 6 6.65 -2.23 -4.90
CA THR A 6 6.10 -1.00 -5.47
C THR A 6 5.69 -0.09 -4.33
N ILE A 7 6.26 1.12 -4.30
CA ILE A 7 5.84 2.20 -3.41
C ILE A 7 4.95 3.13 -4.21
N MET A 8 3.75 3.39 -3.73
CA MET A 8 2.90 4.42 -4.29
C MET A 8 2.89 5.63 -3.36
N ILE A 9 3.49 6.70 -3.85
CA ILE A 9 3.42 8.02 -3.24
C ILE A 9 2.28 8.76 -3.92
N THR A 10 1.23 9.06 -3.16
CA THR A 10 0.13 9.88 -3.65
C THR A 10 0.38 11.33 -3.27
N THR A 11 0.17 12.24 -4.21
CA THR A 11 0.19 13.68 -3.98
C THR A 11 -1.17 14.28 -4.33
N ASP A 12 -1.55 15.37 -3.67
CA ASP A 12 -2.76 16.13 -4.01
C ASP A 12 -2.53 17.02 -5.24
N ALA A 13 -3.57 17.76 -5.65
CA ALA A 13 -3.47 18.68 -6.79
C ALA A 13 -2.49 19.85 -6.60
N ILE A 14 -1.92 20.00 -5.39
CA ILE A 14 -0.94 21.02 -5.00
C ILE A 14 0.41 20.35 -4.67
N GLU A 15 0.61 19.12 -5.14
CA GLU A 15 1.84 18.33 -4.96
C GLU A 15 2.20 18.00 -3.50
N LYS A 16 1.26 18.16 -2.56
CA LYS A 16 1.49 17.73 -1.17
C LYS A 16 1.29 16.24 -1.04
N LEU A 17 2.19 15.60 -0.31
CA LEU A 17 2.09 14.19 0.03
C LEU A 17 0.81 13.90 0.82
N VAL A 18 0.03 12.94 0.32
CA VAL A 18 -1.22 12.49 0.92
C VAL A 18 -0.96 11.24 1.74
N SER A 19 -1.22 11.34 3.04
CA SER A 19 -1.17 10.21 3.98
C SER A 19 -2.53 9.50 4.06
N PRO A 20 -2.56 8.17 4.21
CA PRO A 20 -1.45 7.24 4.37
C PRO A 20 -0.89 6.73 3.02
N HIS A 21 0.38 6.35 3.00
CA HIS A 21 1.05 5.79 1.81
C HIS A 21 0.66 4.34 1.59
N PHE A 22 0.68 3.88 0.34
CA PHE A 22 0.40 2.50 -0.01
C PHE A 22 1.65 1.78 -0.52
N PHE A 23 1.93 0.61 0.05
CA PHE A 23 3.05 -0.24 -0.32
C PHE A 23 2.55 -1.61 -0.72
N ASP A 24 3.03 -2.10 -1.86
CA ASP A 24 2.74 -3.44 -2.34
C ASP A 24 4.05 -4.23 -2.43
N LEU A 25 4.17 -5.28 -1.62
CA LEU A 25 5.35 -6.13 -1.57
C LEU A 25 5.07 -7.41 -2.37
N GLN A 26 6.06 -7.80 -3.18
CA GLN A 26 5.94 -9.03 -3.94
C GLN A 26 6.15 -10.26 -3.05
N GLU A 27 5.13 -11.11 -2.97
CA GLU A 27 5.18 -12.39 -2.27
C GLU A 27 4.92 -13.56 -3.22
N ILE A 28 5.75 -14.60 -3.15
CA ILE A 28 5.66 -15.76 -4.05
C ILE A 28 4.29 -16.44 -3.93
N THR A 29 3.73 -16.47 -2.71
CA THR A 29 2.45 -17.11 -2.41
C THR A 29 1.22 -16.26 -2.75
N GLY A 30 1.38 -14.97 -3.08
CA GLY A 30 0.28 -14.14 -3.59
C GLY A 30 -0.22 -13.04 -2.66
N ASP A 31 -1.51 -13.07 -2.34
CA ASP A 31 -2.30 -11.99 -1.70
C ASP A 31 -2.08 -11.82 -0.19
N LYS A 32 -1.19 -12.64 0.39
CA LYS A 32 -0.91 -12.67 1.82
C LYS A 32 0.58 -12.76 2.06
N PHE A 33 1.01 -12.06 3.10
CA PHE A 33 2.35 -12.18 3.65
C PHE A 33 2.61 -13.57 4.22
N GLY A 34 3.80 -14.12 3.96
CA GLY A 34 4.28 -15.28 4.69
C GLY A 34 4.49 -14.96 6.17
N PRO A 35 4.45 -15.94 7.09
CA PRO A 35 4.36 -15.72 8.54
C PRO A 35 5.49 -14.88 9.18
N GLN A 36 6.66 -14.81 8.54
CA GLN A 36 7.79 -14.00 9.03
C GLN A 36 7.59 -12.51 8.76
N VAL A 37 6.97 -12.15 7.63
CA VAL A 37 6.82 -10.74 7.25
C VAL A 37 5.93 -9.99 8.24
N PRO A 38 4.73 -10.46 8.65
CA PRO A 38 3.91 -9.78 9.65
C PRO A 38 4.59 -9.66 11.02
N GLN A 39 5.55 -10.53 11.35
CA GLN A 39 6.28 -10.47 12.62
C GLN A 39 7.32 -9.34 12.65
N GLU A 40 7.92 -9.03 11.50
CA GLU A 40 8.98 -8.03 11.37
C GLU A 40 8.54 -6.74 10.66
N LEU A 41 7.34 -6.75 10.06
CA LEU A 41 6.83 -5.63 9.28
C LEU A 41 6.55 -4.43 10.21
N PHE A 42 7.25 -3.33 9.92
CA PHE A 42 7.00 -2.07 10.60
C PHE A 42 5.61 -1.53 10.21
N ALA A 43 4.69 -1.49 11.17
CA ALA A 43 3.37 -0.91 11.00
C ALA A 43 3.35 0.54 11.47
N ALA A 44 3.46 1.48 10.52
CA ALA A 44 3.20 2.89 10.79
C ALA A 44 1.74 3.22 10.53
N LEU A 45 1.14 4.10 11.34
CA LEU A 45 -0.27 4.53 11.16
C LEU A 45 -0.55 5.19 9.80
N ASN A 46 0.49 5.78 9.19
CA ASN A 46 0.42 6.46 7.91
C ASN A 46 0.86 5.58 6.73
N ILE A 47 0.91 4.26 6.91
CA ILE A 47 1.37 3.30 5.90
C ILE A 47 0.39 2.12 5.84
N LEU A 48 -0.16 1.86 4.67
CA LEU A 48 -0.89 0.63 4.36
C LEU A 48 0.02 -0.27 3.51
N VAL A 49 0.32 -1.48 3.98
CA VAL A 49 1.13 -2.46 3.27
C VAL A 49 0.26 -3.65 2.87
N THR A 50 0.38 -4.10 1.63
CA THR A 50 -0.24 -5.33 1.12
C THR A 50 0.77 -6.24 0.42
N ALA A 51 0.36 -7.46 0.14
CA ALA A 51 1.13 -8.46 -0.60
C ALA A 51 0.46 -8.77 -1.94
N THR A 52 1.25 -8.85 -3.02
CA THR A 52 0.77 -9.38 -4.29
C THR A 52 1.80 -10.30 -4.95
N SER A 53 1.33 -11.23 -5.78
CA SER A 53 2.23 -12.12 -6.54
C SER A 53 3.08 -11.40 -7.59
N SER A 54 2.61 -10.25 -8.10
CA SER A 54 3.30 -9.47 -9.11
C SER A 54 4.07 -8.27 -8.55
N GLY A 55 3.91 -7.96 -7.26
CA GLY A 55 4.38 -6.70 -6.67
C GLY A 55 3.70 -5.47 -7.28
N LYS A 56 2.58 -5.64 -7.98
CA LYS A 56 1.86 -4.57 -8.68
C LYS A 56 0.48 -4.38 -8.07
N MET A 57 0.16 -3.11 -7.83
CA MET A 57 -1.12 -2.74 -7.30
C MET A 57 -2.26 -3.15 -8.24
N LYS A 58 -3.24 -3.86 -7.69
CA LYS A 58 -4.50 -4.17 -8.37
C LYS A 58 -5.48 -3.01 -8.22
N LYS A 59 -6.39 -2.87 -9.19
CA LYS A 59 -7.46 -1.84 -9.17
C LYS A 59 -8.32 -1.90 -7.89
N GLU A 60 -8.56 -3.10 -7.36
CA GLU A 60 -9.30 -3.30 -6.11
C GLU A 60 -8.61 -2.66 -4.89
N TYR A 61 -7.29 -2.78 -4.78
CA TYR A 61 -6.54 -2.15 -3.70
C TYR A 61 -6.48 -0.63 -3.86
N LEU A 62 -6.40 -0.12 -5.10
CA LEU A 62 -6.47 1.32 -5.36
C LEU A 62 -7.82 1.88 -4.94
N LYS A 63 -8.90 1.19 -5.29
CA LYS A 63 -10.26 1.59 -4.90
C LYS A 63 -10.42 1.58 -3.38
N LEU A 64 -9.95 0.54 -2.70
CA LEU A 64 -9.98 0.45 -1.24
C LEU A 64 -9.22 1.63 -0.59
N TRP A 65 -8.01 1.93 -1.07
CA TRP A 65 -7.22 3.04 -0.55
C TRP A 65 -7.92 4.40 -0.76
N LEU A 66 -8.48 4.62 -1.95
CA LEU A 66 -9.22 5.85 -2.27
C LEU A 66 -10.45 6.03 -1.35
N GLU A 67 -11.21 4.96 -1.13
CA GLU A 67 -12.39 4.97 -0.26
C GLU A 67 -12.01 5.19 1.21
N MET A 68 -10.98 4.50 1.70
CA MET A 68 -10.58 4.57 3.11
C MET A 68 -9.90 5.87 3.49
N PHE A 69 -9.17 6.50 2.57
CA PHE A 69 -8.27 7.59 2.94
C PHE A 69 -8.36 8.83 2.07
N TYR A 70 -8.61 8.70 0.77
CA TYR A 70 -8.64 9.88 -0.10
C TYR A 70 -9.98 10.62 0.00
N PHE A 71 -11.09 9.92 -0.27
CA PHE A 71 -12.42 10.55 -0.27
C PHE A 71 -12.88 10.98 1.13
N LEU A 72 -12.49 10.24 2.17
CA LEU A 72 -12.76 10.61 3.56
C LEU A 72 -12.04 11.90 3.99
N ASN A 73 -10.85 12.17 3.45
CA ASN A 73 -10.07 13.36 3.79
C ASN A 73 -10.30 14.55 2.84
N ALA A 74 -10.83 14.32 1.64
CA ALA A 74 -11.14 15.37 0.66
C ALA A 74 -12.44 16.15 0.94
N SER A 75 -13.23 15.72 1.94
CA SER A 75 -14.52 16.31 2.31
C SER A 75 -14.48 17.13 3.60
N ASN A 76 -13.28 17.38 4.15
CA ASN A 76 -13.00 18.37 5.20
C ASN A 76 -12.29 19.59 4.62
#